data_AF-K9G6C3-F1
#
_entry.id   AF-K9G6C3-F1
#
_cell.length_a   1.000
_cell.length_b   1.000
_cell.length_c   1.000
_cell.angle_alpha   90.00
_cell.angle_beta   90.00
_cell.angle_gamma   90.00
#
_symmetry.space_group_name_H-M   'P 1'
#
loop_
_entity.id
_entity.type
_entity.pdbx_description
1 polymer ?
#
loop_
_entity_poly.entity_id
_entity_poly.type
_entity_poly.pdbx_seq_one_letter_code
_entity_poly.pdbx_strand_id
1 'polypeptide(L)'
;MGLFSSKAGAPPPPPPPGPRQTTARPQAPLPPAVAPSGPPGAFLVELLIYNGAPFKDHWSYWVRSHQDPDLGVLIHAAGDVRNGFQFKIKRDHDFRATGNLPTKRIPLQWVGK
;
A
#
# COMPACT_ATOMS: atom_id res chain seq x y z
N MET A 1 -36.31 -55.23 -41.88
CA MET A 1 -34.88 -55.58 -41.78
C MET A 1 -34.11 -54.32 -42.17
N GLY A 2 -33.57 -53.50 -41.25
CA GLY A 2 -32.37 -53.74 -40.42
C GLY A 2 -31.14 -53.20 -41.18
N LEU A 3 -30.09 -52.55 -40.65
CA LEU A 3 -29.59 -52.22 -39.32
C LEU A 3 -28.59 -51.04 -39.45
N PHE A 4 -28.74 -50.03 -38.59
CA PHE A 4 -27.78 -49.10 -37.95
C PHE A 4 -26.60 -48.43 -38.71
N SER A 5 -26.64 -47.08 -38.73
CA SER A 5 -25.47 -46.19 -38.79
C SER A 5 -24.58 -46.38 -37.55
N SER A 6 -23.30 -46.67 -37.76
CA SER A 6 -22.28 -46.61 -36.72
C SER A 6 -21.84 -45.15 -36.50
N LYS A 7 -22.33 -44.54 -35.41
CA LYS A 7 -21.72 -43.31 -34.87
C LYS A 7 -20.35 -43.66 -34.32
N ALA A 8 -19.28 -43.23 -34.98
CA ALA A 8 -17.94 -43.24 -34.39
C ALA A 8 -17.97 -42.35 -33.13
N GLY A 9 -17.75 -42.96 -31.97
CA GLY A 9 -17.71 -42.25 -30.69
C GLY A 9 -16.59 -41.22 -30.67
N ALA A 10 -16.90 -40.01 -30.22
CA ALA A 10 -15.89 -38.95 -30.06
C ALA A 10 -14.79 -39.41 -29.09
N PRO A 11 -13.51 -39.04 -29.32
CA PRO A 11 -12.42 -39.38 -28.42
C PRO A 11 -12.66 -38.78 -27.02
N PRO A 12 -12.20 -39.45 -25.95
CA PRO A 12 -12.38 -38.96 -24.59
C PRO A 12 -11.74 -37.57 -24.42
N PRO A 13 -12.34 -36.70 -23.61
CA PRO A 13 -11.78 -35.38 -23.35
C PRO A 13 -10.40 -35.49 -22.70
N PRO A 14 -9.49 -34.53 -22.97
CA PRO A 14 -8.19 -34.52 -22.34
C PRO A 14 -8.32 -34.45 -20.81
N PRO A 15 -7.38 -35.03 -20.06
CA PRO A 15 -7.37 -34.94 -18.61
C PRO A 15 -7.27 -33.46 -18.17
N PRO A 16 -7.89 -33.09 -17.04
CA PRO A 16 -7.82 -31.73 -16.51
C PRO A 16 -6.35 -31.35 -16.25
N PRO A 17 -5.96 -30.08 -16.50
CA PRO A 17 -4.64 -29.59 -16.15
C PRO A 17 -4.33 -29.86 -14.68
N GLY A 18 -3.15 -30.41 -14.39
CA GLY A 18 -2.69 -30.61 -13.02
C GLY A 18 -2.69 -29.31 -12.22
N PRO A 19 -2.71 -29.38 -10.87
CA PRO A 19 -2.68 -28.19 -10.03
C PRO A 19 -1.48 -27.31 -10.41
N ARG A 20 -1.77 -26.08 -10.85
CA ARG A 20 -0.74 -25.05 -11.06
C ARG A 20 0.04 -24.93 -9.75
N GLN A 21 1.35 -25.14 -9.81
CA GLN A 21 2.24 -24.74 -8.74
C GLN A 21 2.01 -23.25 -8.51
N THR A 22 1.36 -22.90 -7.41
CA THR A 22 1.26 -21.52 -6.96
C THR A 22 2.67 -21.09 -6.63
N THR A 23 3.28 -20.28 -7.51
CA THR A 23 4.45 -19.50 -7.16
C THR A 23 4.15 -18.80 -5.85
N ALA A 24 4.99 -19.01 -4.83
CA ALA A 24 4.83 -18.38 -3.52
C ALA A 24 4.55 -16.88 -3.72
N ARG A 25 3.55 -16.33 -3.03
CA ARG A 25 3.30 -14.90 -3.08
C ARG A 25 4.60 -14.19 -2.68
N PRO A 26 5.08 -13.21 -3.45
CA PRO A 26 6.21 -12.40 -3.03
C PRO A 26 5.95 -11.87 -1.63
N GLN A 27 6.85 -12.16 -0.70
CA GLN A 27 6.76 -11.59 0.64
C GLN A 27 6.90 -10.07 0.53
N ALA A 28 6.09 -9.33 1.30
CA ALA A 28 6.23 -7.89 1.36
C ALA A 28 7.65 -7.52 1.85
N PRO A 29 8.28 -6.48 1.29
CA PRO A 29 9.57 -6.02 1.77
C PRO A 29 9.52 -5.69 3.27
N LEU A 30 10.59 -6.04 3.99
CA LEU A 30 10.75 -5.57 5.36
C LEU A 30 10.95 -4.05 5.38
N PRO A 31 10.37 -3.34 6.35
CA PRO A 31 10.68 -1.93 6.56
C PRO A 31 12.19 -1.70 6.76
N PRO A 32 12.71 -0.54 6.33
CA PRO A 32 14.11 -0.20 6.59
C PRO A 32 14.37 -0.07 8.09
N ALA A 33 15.56 -0.50 8.52
CA ALA A 33 16.02 -0.25 9.88
C ALA A 33 16.51 1.20 9.98
N VAL A 34 15.81 2.02 10.77
CA VAL A 34 16.13 3.45 10.95
C VAL A 34 16.51 3.70 12.40
N ALA A 35 17.62 4.41 12.61
CA ALA A 35 18.07 4.78 13.94
C ALA A 35 17.00 5.62 14.68
N PRO A 36 16.81 5.45 16.00
CA PRO A 36 15.83 6.23 16.76
C PRO A 36 16.09 7.74 16.77
N SER A 37 17.35 8.15 16.55
CA SER A 37 17.78 9.54 16.46
C SER A 37 18.59 9.78 15.20
N GLY A 38 18.45 11.00 14.65
CA GLY A 38 19.19 11.46 13.50
C GLY A 38 20.27 12.48 13.86
N PRO A 39 21.07 12.90 12.86
CA PRO A 39 21.99 14.03 13.02
C PRO A 39 21.28 15.30 13.50
N PRO A 40 21.99 16.22 14.17
CA PRO A 40 21.42 17.51 14.57
C PRO A 40 20.78 18.25 13.39
N GLY A 41 19.53 18.66 13.57
CA GLY A 41 18.76 19.38 12.54
C GLY A 41 18.19 18.51 11.42
N ALA A 42 18.47 17.21 11.39
CA ALA A 42 17.86 16.30 10.41
C ALA A 42 16.38 16.08 10.70
N PHE A 43 15.59 15.82 9.65
CA PHE A 43 14.19 15.46 9.76
C PHE A 43 14.00 13.98 9.48
N LEU A 44 13.14 13.32 10.27
CA LEU A 44 12.75 11.94 9.97
C LEU A 44 11.63 11.97 8.92
N VAL A 45 11.87 11.25 7.83
CA VAL A 45 10.84 10.94 6.84
C VAL A 45 10.19 9.62 7.23
N GLU A 46 8.86 9.62 7.29
CA GLU A 46 8.05 8.45 7.60
C GLU A 46 7.07 8.17 6.46
N LEU A 47 6.70 6.91 6.29
CA LEU A 47 5.56 6.47 5.50
C LEU A 47 4.37 6.27 6.43
N LEU A 48 3.29 7.00 6.18
CA LEU A 48 2.03 6.81 6.87
C LEU A 48 1.14 5.90 6.06
N ILE A 49 0.51 4.95 6.74
CA ILE A 49 -0.48 4.03 6.16
C ILE A 49 -1.82 4.27 6.83
N TYR A 50 -2.85 4.50 6.02
CA TYR A 50 -4.24 4.61 6.43
C TYR A 50 -4.97 3.40 5.87
N ASN A 51 -5.51 2.55 6.74
CA ASN A 51 -6.26 1.36 6.34
C ASN A 51 -7.57 1.29 7.15
N GLY A 52 -8.61 0.71 6.56
CA GLY A 52 -9.86 0.38 7.27
C GLY A 52 -10.87 1.54 7.38
N ALA A 53 -12.12 1.20 7.67
CA ALA A 53 -13.24 2.16 7.69
C ALA A 53 -13.12 3.19 8.84
N PRO A 54 -13.51 4.45 8.63
CA PRO A 54 -14.11 5.02 7.40
C PRO A 54 -13.07 5.46 6.35
N PHE A 55 -11.78 5.25 6.61
CA PHE A 55 -10.70 5.76 5.77
C PHE A 55 -10.50 4.87 4.54
N LYS A 56 -10.33 5.49 3.37
CA LYS A 56 -9.91 4.76 2.19
C LYS A 56 -8.46 4.33 2.40
N ASP A 57 -8.11 3.13 1.91
CA ASP A 57 -6.72 2.70 1.88
C ASP A 57 -5.89 3.78 1.18
N HIS A 58 -4.97 4.37 1.93
CA HIS A 58 -4.20 5.52 1.50
C HIS A 58 -2.82 5.52 2.16
N TRP A 59 -1.89 6.22 1.54
CA TRP A 59 -0.56 6.42 2.09
C TRP A 59 -0.03 7.81 1.81
N SER A 60 0.92 8.23 2.63
CA SER A 60 1.56 9.54 2.49
C SER A 60 2.97 9.52 3.02
N TYR A 61 3.83 10.37 2.46
CA TYR A 61 5.06 10.73 3.14
C TYR A 61 4.78 11.78 4.22
N TRP A 62 5.52 11.65 5.31
CA TRP A 62 5.43 12.52 6.47
C TRP A 62 6.81 13.00 6.86
N VAL A 63 6.94 14.30 7.03
CA VAL A 63 8.13 14.92 7.62
C VAL A 63 7.73 15.45 8.97
N ARG A 64 8.08 14.72 10.03
CA ARG A 64 7.71 15.11 11.40
C ARG A 64 8.46 16.36 11.83
N SER A 65 7.83 17.19 12.65
CA SER A 65 8.55 18.24 13.35
C SER A 65 9.52 17.67 14.39
N HIS A 66 10.51 18.47 14.79
CA HIS A 66 11.46 18.08 15.83
C HIS A 66 10.85 18.02 17.22
N GLN A 67 9.85 18.87 17.49
CA GLN A 67 9.29 19.08 18.83
C GLN A 67 8.06 18.21 19.08
N ASP A 68 7.28 17.94 18.03
CA ASP A 68 6.01 17.25 18.12
C ASP A 68 5.87 16.20 16.99
N PRO A 69 5.77 14.90 17.30
CA PRO A 69 5.60 13.84 16.31
C PRO A 69 4.31 13.96 15.47
N ASP A 70 3.30 14.66 15.98
CA ASP A 70 1.97 14.76 15.36
C ASP A 70 1.75 16.05 14.56
N LEU A 71 2.75 16.94 14.58
CA LEU A 71 2.83 18.15 13.76
C LEU A 71 3.92 17.99 12.70
N GLY A 72 3.65 18.41 11.46
CA GLY A 72 4.64 18.26 10.39
C GLY A 72 4.12 18.54 8.99
N VAL A 73 4.82 17.99 8.00
CA VAL A 73 4.49 18.14 6.58
C VAL A 73 3.94 16.84 6.03
N LEU A 74 2.70 16.88 5.54
CA LEU A 74 2.03 15.77 4.87
C LEU A 74 2.16 15.90 3.36
N ILE A 75 2.68 14.86 2.70
CA ILE A 75 2.88 14.82 1.25
C ILE A 75 2.11 13.62 0.70
N HIS A 76 1.05 13.85 -0.07
CA HIS A 76 0.18 12.76 -0.51
C HIS A 76 -0.59 13.08 -1.80
N ALA A 77 -1.12 12.04 -2.44
CA ALA A 77 -2.17 12.20 -3.44
C ALA A 77 -3.54 12.33 -2.74
N ALA A 78 -4.30 13.37 -3.03
CA ALA A 78 -5.62 13.60 -2.47
C ALA A 78 -6.67 13.53 -3.59
N GLY A 79 -7.77 12.82 -3.34
CA GLY A 79 -8.86 12.71 -4.31
C GLY A 79 -9.55 11.35 -4.25
N ASP A 80 -10.26 11.00 -5.32
CA ASP A 80 -10.96 9.74 -5.45
C ASP A 80 -11.10 9.32 -6.93
N VAL A 81 -11.53 8.08 -7.15
CA VAL A 81 -11.68 7.50 -8.50
C VAL A 81 -12.66 8.24 -9.40
N ARG A 82 -13.62 8.99 -8.84
CA ARG A 82 -14.64 9.73 -9.60
C ARG A 82 -14.13 11.11 -10.02
N ASN A 83 -13.41 11.79 -9.14
CA ASN A 83 -12.98 13.18 -9.33
C ASN A 83 -11.50 13.32 -9.74
N GLY A 84 -10.75 12.22 -9.73
CA GLY A 84 -9.31 12.19 -9.96
C GLY A 84 -8.50 12.47 -8.69
N PHE A 85 -7.18 12.50 -8.84
CA PHE A 85 -6.22 12.69 -7.75
C PHE A 85 -5.33 13.91 -8.01
N GLN A 86 -4.97 14.61 -6.94
CA GLN A 86 -4.06 15.76 -6.95
C GLN A 86 -2.92 15.53 -5.96
N PHE A 87 -1.69 15.83 -6.37
CA PHE A 87 -0.57 15.86 -5.44
C PHE A 87 -0.68 17.08 -4.53
N LYS A 88 -0.61 16.88 -3.21
CA LYS A 88 -0.70 17.94 -2.20
C LYS A 88 0.44 17.83 -1.19
N ILE A 89 0.99 18.99 -0.84
CA ILE A 89 1.92 19.17 0.28
C ILE A 89 1.24 20.10 1.28
N LYS A 90 0.98 19.59 2.49
CA LYS A 90 0.38 20.36 3.58
C LYS A 90 1.42 20.60 4.65
N ARG A 91 1.79 21.86 4.87
CA ARG A 91 2.63 22.27 6.01
C ARG A 91 1.76 22.45 7.24
N ASP A 92 2.37 22.39 8.41
CA ASP A 92 1.72 22.57 9.71
C ASP A 92 0.50 21.67 9.88
N HIS A 93 0.56 20.46 9.31
CA HIS A 93 -0.50 19.49 9.44
C HIS A 93 -0.46 18.94 10.86
N ASP A 94 -1.59 19.04 11.57
CA ASP A 94 -1.74 18.51 12.92
C ASP A 94 -2.76 17.36 12.90
N PHE A 95 -2.32 16.16 13.26
CA PHE A 95 -3.22 15.00 13.30
C PHE A 95 -4.32 15.12 14.36
N ARG A 96 -4.08 15.87 15.44
CA ARG A 96 -5.06 16.11 16.51
C ARG A 96 -6.17 17.03 16.04
N ALA A 97 -5.84 18.01 15.20
CA ALA A 97 -6.82 18.94 14.64
C ALA A 97 -7.71 18.29 13.57
N THR A 98 -7.18 17.30 12.84
CA THR A 98 -7.92 16.68 11.72
C THR A 98 -8.62 15.37 12.08
N GLY A 99 -8.24 14.73 13.18
CA GLY A 99 -8.77 13.41 13.59
C GLY A 99 -8.42 12.27 12.63
N ASN A 100 -7.67 12.55 11.55
CA ASN A 100 -7.30 11.57 10.55
C ASN A 100 -5.94 10.95 10.90
N LEU A 101 -5.96 10.04 11.86
CA LEU A 101 -4.75 9.38 12.36
C LEU A 101 -4.33 8.23 11.45
N PRO A 102 -3.03 8.11 11.13
CA PRO A 102 -2.55 6.96 10.38
C PRO A 102 -2.59 5.70 11.24
N THR A 103 -2.96 4.58 10.63
CA THR A 103 -2.95 3.27 11.29
C THR A 103 -1.54 2.75 11.57
N LYS A 104 -0.57 3.12 10.72
CA LYS A 104 0.84 2.79 10.91
C LYS A 104 1.72 3.96 10.49
N ARG A 105 2.82 4.13 11.22
CA ARG A 105 3.93 5.01 10.85
C ARG A 105 5.17 4.14 10.68
N ILE A 106 5.81 4.23 9.52
CA ILE A 106 7.00 3.45 9.20
C ILE A 106 8.14 4.44 8.98
N PRO A 107 9.18 4.47 9.83
CA PRO A 107 10.32 5.34 9.60
C PRO A 107 11.06 4.91 8.34
N LEU A 108 11.45 5.86 7.50
CA LEU A 108 12.17 5.58 6.25
C LEU A 108 13.64 6.01 6.33
N GLN A 109 13.91 7.25 6.71
CA GLN A 109 15.27 7.80 6.77
C GLN A 109 15.34 9.14 7.48
N TRP A 110 16.51 9.44 8.04
CA TRP A 110 16.86 10.79 8.47
C TRP A 110 17.44 11.58 7.29
N VAL A 111 16.87 12.76 7.03
CA VAL A 111 17.31 13.66 5.96
C VAL A 111 17.89 14.92 6.59
N GLY A 112 19.20 15.09 6.42
CA GLY A 112 19.94 16.28 6.81
C GLY A 112 20.00 17.33 5.70
N LYS A 113 20.66 18.44 5.99
CA LYS A 113 20.98 19.50 5.04
C LYS A 113 22.21 19.14 4.20
#